data_AF-A0A061CXC9-F1
#
_entry.id   AF-A0A061CXC9-F1
#
_cell.length_a   1.000
_cell.length_b   1.000
_cell.length_c   1.000
_cell.angle_alpha   90.00
_cell.angle_beta   90.00
_cell.angle_gamma   90.00
#
_symmetry.space_group_name_H-M   'P 1'
#
loop_
_entity.id
_entity.type
_entity.pdbx_description
1 polymer ?
#
loop_
_entity_poly.entity_id
_entity_poly.type
_entity_poly.pdbx_seq_one_letter_code
_entity_poly.pdbx_strand_id
1 'polypeptide(L)' 'MDNLDSRWELDQLSQRADGLTSAGMGLEAIGRLLNESELHADDVNGLQQAVMALGNYVRVTGFELYAQAEKMKGGAK' A
#
# COMPACT_ATOMS: atom_id res chain seq x y z
N MET A 1 1.91 -19.47 24.35
CA MET A 1 2.30 -18.05 24.25
C MET A 1 1.45 -17.40 23.13
N ASP A 2 0.15 -17.74 23.04
CA ASP A 2 -0.47 -17.83 21.70
C ASP A 2 -1.46 -16.71 21.39
N ASN A 3 -1.84 -15.87 22.36
CA ASN A 3 -2.88 -14.84 22.17
C ASN A 3 -2.29 -13.43 21.96
N LEU A 4 -1.06 -13.20 22.42
CA LEU A 4 -0.37 -11.91 22.26
C LEU A 4 0.25 -11.79 20.86
N ASP A 5 0.89 -12.86 20.38
CA ASP A 5 1.52 -12.89 19.06
C ASP A 5 0.48 -12.75 17.94
N SER A 6 -0.66 -13.47 18.02
CA SER A 6 -1.74 -13.35 17.04
C SER A 6 -2.39 -11.96 17.02
N ARG A 7 -2.51 -11.28 18.16
CA ARG A 7 -3.03 -9.90 18.21
C ARG A 7 -2.06 -8.92 17.55
N TRP A 8 -0.77 -9.07 17.83
CA TRP A 8 0.27 -8.23 17.23
C TRP A 8 0.39 -8.44 15.71
N GLU A 9 0.19 -9.68 15.23
CA GLU A 9 0.13 -9.98 13.80
C GLU A 9 -1.12 -9.36 13.13
N LEU A 10 -2.28 -9.42 13.78
CA LEU A 10 -3.51 -8.79 13.30
C LEU A 10 -3.39 -7.26 13.23
N ASP A 11 -2.82 -6.63 14.25
CA ASP A 11 -2.61 -5.18 14.27
C ASP A 11 -1.69 -4.73 13.12
N GLN A 12 -0.61 -5.47 12.86
CA GLN A 12 0.26 -5.19 11.71
C GLN A 12 -0.44 -5.39 10.37
N LEU A 13 -1.24 -6.46 10.25
CA LEU A 13 -2.02 -6.70 9.05
C LEU A 13 -3.00 -5.55 8.80
N SER A 14 -3.69 -5.07 9.85
CA SER A 14 -4.59 -3.92 9.78
C SER A 14 -3.84 -2.67 9.32
N GLN A 15 -2.70 -2.35 9.95
CA GLN A 15 -1.90 -1.17 9.58
C GLN A 15 -1.43 -1.22 8.12
N ARG A 16 -1.01 -2.39 7.64
CA ARG A 16 -0.61 -2.57 6.24
C ARG A 16 -1.81 -2.45 5.29
N ALA A 17 -2.97 -2.97 5.67
CA ALA A 17 -4.20 -2.84 4.89
C ALA A 17 -4.67 -1.37 4.82
N ASP A 18 -4.62 -0.64 5.92
CA ASP A 18 -4.92 0.79 5.98
C ASP A 18 -3.97 1.59 5.10
N GLY A 19 -2.67 1.27 5.16
CA GLY A 19 -1.64 1.89 4.32
C GLY A 19 -1.88 1.64 2.83
N LEU A 20 -2.15 0.39 2.43
CA LEU A 20 -2.47 0.04 1.05
C LEU A 20 -3.75 0.73 0.56
N THR A 21 -4.78 0.79 1.40
CA THR A 21 -6.05 1.44 1.08
C THR A 21 -5.84 2.94 0.87
N SER A 22 -5.12 3.59 1.78
CA SER A 22 -4.79 5.02 1.69
C SER A 22 -3.94 5.32 0.45
N ALA A 23 -2.96 4.47 0.14
CA ALA A 23 -2.15 4.61 -1.08
C ALA A 23 -3.00 4.44 -2.35
N GLY A 24 -3.95 3.50 -2.36
CA GLY A 24 -4.91 3.33 -3.44
C GLY A 24 -5.80 4.56 -3.65
N MET A 25 -6.34 5.13 -2.57
CA MET A 25 -7.13 6.37 -2.63
C MET A 25 -6.30 7.55 -3.17
N GLY A 26 -5.03 7.67 -2.74
CA GLY A 26 -4.11 8.67 -3.25
C GLY A 26 -3.86 8.53 -4.76
N LEU A 27 -3.64 7.30 -5.23
CA LEU A 27 -3.48 7.01 -6.66
C LEU A 27 -4.73 7.39 -7.46
N GLU A 28 -5.93 7.07 -6.96
CA GLU A 28 -7.19 7.44 -7.61
C GLU A 28 -7.36 8.96 -7.68
N ALA A 29 -7.10 9.67 -6.57
CA ALA A 29 -7.21 11.12 -6.51
C ALA A 29 -6.25 11.81 -7.49
N ILE A 30 -5.00 11.34 -7.57
CA ILE A 30 -4.03 11.85 -8.54
C ILE A 30 -4.48 11.56 -9.98
N GLY A 31 -5.00 10.36 -10.24
CA GLY A 31 -5.55 9.99 -11.55
C GLY A 31 -6.69 10.92 -11.98
N ARG A 32 -7.60 11.27 -11.05
CA ARG A 32 -8.66 12.26 -11.30
C ARG A 32 -8.09 13.65 -11.59
N LEU A 33 -7.14 14.13 -10.79
CA LEU A 33 -6.51 15.44 -11.03
C LEU A 33 -5.84 15.52 -12.41
N LEU A 34 -5.11 14.48 -12.80
CA LEU A 34 -4.46 14.41 -14.11
C LEU A 34 -5.45 14.35 -15.29
N ASN A 35 -6.66 13.84 -15.07
CA ASN A 35 -7.68 13.66 -16.11
C ASN A 35 -8.69 14.82 -16.18
N GLU A 36 -8.96 15.49 -15.06
CA GLU A 36 -10.06 16.46 -14.91
C GLU A 36 -9.57 17.91 -14.80
N SER A 37 -8.27 18.14 -14.61
CA SER A 37 -7.71 19.48 -14.42
C SER A 37 -6.70 19.85 -15.51
N GLU A 38 -6.72 21.11 -15.95
CA GLU A 38 -5.60 21.69 -16.70
C GLU A 38 -4.49 22.05 -15.71
N LEU A 39 -3.41 21.28 -15.74
CA LEU A 39 -2.29 21.40 -14.80
C LEU A 39 -1.06 21.96 -15.50
N HIS A 40 -0.26 22.75 -14.77
CA HIS A 40 1.05 23.13 -15.25
C HIS A 40 1.98 21.92 -15.32
N ALA A 41 3.00 21.99 -16.18
CA ALA A 41 3.93 20.89 -16.40
C ALA A 41 4.65 20.45 -15.10
N ASP A 42 4.95 21.40 -14.22
CA ASP A 42 5.58 21.12 -12.92
C ASP A 42 4.65 20.33 -11.98
N ASP A 43 3.36 20.66 -11.96
CA ASP A 43 2.35 19.93 -11.19
C ASP A 43 2.19 18.51 -11.73
N VAL A 44 2.13 18.35 -13.06
CA VAL A 44 2.06 17.02 -13.71
C VAL A 44 3.27 16.18 -13.33
N ASN A 45 4.48 16.75 -13.37
CA ASN A 45 5.70 16.03 -12.98
C ASN A 45 5.66 15.63 -11.49
N GLY A 46 5.27 16.55 -10.61
CA GLY A 46 5.12 16.27 -9.18
C GLY A 46 4.13 15.13 -8.91
N LEU A 47 2.97 15.16 -9.57
CA LEU A 47 1.96 14.11 -9.49
C LEU A 47 2.45 12.77 -10.05
N GLN A 48 3.22 12.77 -11.13
CA GLN A 48 3.84 11.55 -11.67
C GLN A 48 4.84 10.93 -10.67
N GLN A 49 5.67 11.76 -10.01
CA GLN A 49 6.56 11.28 -8.95
C GLN A 49 5.79 10.70 -7.76
N ALA A 50 4.69 11.34 -7.37
CA ALA A 50 3.81 10.85 -6.31
C ALA A 50 3.18 9.49 -6.69
N VAL A 51 2.70 9.34 -7.92
CA VAL A 51 2.18 8.06 -8.44
C VAL A 51 3.24 6.96 -8.40
N MET A 52 4.47 7.27 -8.83
CA MET A 52 5.58 6.30 -8.77
C MET A 52 5.89 5.89 -7.33
N ALA A 53 5.94 6.84 -6.40
CA ALA A 53 6.22 6.57 -5.00
C ALA A 53 5.12 5.71 -4.36
N LEU A 54 3.85 6.06 -4.57
CA LEU A 54 2.69 5.31 -4.07
C LEU A 54 2.61 3.92 -4.70
N GLY A 55 2.84 3.80 -6.01
CA GLY A 55 2.89 2.51 -6.70
C GLY A 55 4.01 1.61 -6.18
N ASN A 56 5.19 2.18 -5.89
CA ASN A 56 6.28 1.42 -5.28
C ASN A 56 5.93 0.96 -3.87
N TYR A 57 5.32 1.82 -3.05
CA TYR A 57 4.83 1.45 -1.73
C TYR A 57 3.84 0.28 -1.80
N VAL A 58 2.81 0.38 -2.64
CA VAL A 58 1.81 -0.68 -2.85
C VAL A 58 2.47 -1.99 -3.24
N ARG A 59 3.41 -1.96 -4.19
CA ARG A 59 4.13 -3.14 -4.65
C ARG A 59 4.93 -3.81 -3.53
N VAL A 60 5.70 -3.03 -2.77
CA VAL A 60 6.55 -3.55 -1.69
C VAL A 60 5.69 -4.13 -0.57
N THR A 61 4.71 -3.39 -0.07
CA THR A 61 3.83 -3.85 1.01
C THR A 61 3.00 -5.06 0.58
N GLY A 62 2.52 -5.10 -0.67
CA GLY A 62 1.83 -6.27 -1.22
C GLY A 62 2.71 -7.52 -1.25
N PHE A 63 3.98 -7.39 -1.65
CA PHE A 63 4.93 -8.50 -1.61
C PHE A 63 5.20 -8.99 -0.18
N GLU A 64 5.37 -8.07 0.77
CA GLU A 64 5.59 -8.41 2.18
C GLU A 64 4.40 -9.14 2.79
N LEU A 65 3.17 -8.70 2.48
CA LEU A 65 1.94 -9.38 2.90
C LEU A 65 1.83 -10.78 2.30
N TYR A 66 2.14 -10.94 1.01
CA TYR A 66 2.15 -12.25 0.37
C TYR A 66 3.17 -13.18 1.03
N ALA A 67 4.41 -12.70 1.23
CA ALA A 67 5.46 -13.48 1.89
C ALA A 67 5.09 -13.87 3.33
N GLN A 68 4.42 -12.98 4.08
CA GLN A 68 3.91 -13.28 5.43
C GLN A 68 2.80 -14.33 5.38
N ALA A 69 1.84 -14.21 4.45
CA ALA A 69 0.76 -15.18 4.29
C ALA A 69 1.30 -16.58 3.92
N GLU A 70 2.32 -16.66 3.06
CA GLU A 70 2.96 -17.94 2.71
C GLU A 70 3.69 -18.56 3.92
N LYS A 71 4.35 -17.75 4.76
CA LYS A 71 4.92 -18.24 6.03
C LYS A 71 3.86 -18.81 6.97
N MET A 72 2.70 -18.15 7.09
CA MET A 72 1.59 -18.63 7.93
C MET A 72 0.99 -19.93 7.38
N LYS A 73 0.90 -20.10 6.07
CA LYS A 73 0.43 -21.35 5.43
C LYS A 73 1.44 -22.50 5.55
N GLY A 74 2.74 -22.19 5.52
CA GLY A 74 3.83 -23.18 5.53
C GLY A 74 4.43 -23.48 6.91
N GLY A 75 4.00 -22.77 7.96
CA GLY A 75 4.56 -22.82 9.32
C GLY A 75 3.94 -23.83 10.28
N ALA A 76 3.22 -24.84 9.79
CA ALA A 76 2.79 -25.99 10.58
C ALA A 76 3.48 -27.27 10.06
N LYS A 77 4.75 -27.44 10.44
CA LYS A 77 5.43 -28.75 10.46
C LYS A 77 6.22 -28.86 11.74
#